data_AF-A0A937TIZ0-F1
#
_entry.id   AF-A0A937TIZ0-F1
#
_cell.length_a   1.000
_cell.length_b   1.000
_cell.length_c   1.000
_cell.angle_alpha   90.00
_cell.angle_beta   90.00
_cell.angle_gamma   90.00
#
_symmetry.space_group_name_H-M   'P 1'
#
loop_
_entity.id
_entity.type
_entity.pdbx_description
1 polymer ?
#
loop_
_entity_poly.entity_id
_entity_poly.type
_entity_poly.pdbx_seq_one_letter_code
_entity_poly.pdbx_strand_id
1 'polypeptide(L)'
;MKTRIIILLCIILITNILTAQNNNGSKEDSAFFVKGISNSKIYTKEEADKGNEYELENGKIVFYFDQLGVAFYFKTETSKTLILTEFTVGKESDGEISWEKDNIIYQIGLHDFNDDNLYELVIAVKDKDEYFSGVELNIFKYIPFDKKWEIIGTTKRKDISGEPIALVDKDRIKIERNFRGFYSEWILSDGKFKIIHED
;
A
#
# COMPACT_ATOMS: atom_id res chain seq x y z
N MET A 1 -31.33 43.26 3.08
CA MET A 1 -30.91 42.56 4.32
C MET A 1 -30.90 41.03 4.13
N LYS A 2 -30.27 40.50 3.06
CA LYS A 2 -30.21 39.06 2.76
C LYS A 2 -28.80 38.52 2.47
N THR A 3 -27.79 39.39 2.37
CA THR A 3 -26.43 39.01 1.94
C THR A 3 -25.50 38.61 3.09
N ARG A 4 -25.84 38.93 4.35
CA ARG A 4 -24.98 38.64 5.52
C ARG A 4 -25.18 37.26 6.16
N ILE A 5 -26.22 36.52 5.79
CA ILE A 5 -26.54 35.20 6.37
C ILE A 5 -25.77 34.07 5.65
N ILE A 6 -25.47 34.22 4.35
CA ILE A 6 -24.80 33.17 3.56
C ILE A 6 -23.32 33.02 3.95
N ILE A 7 -22.64 34.13 4.25
CA ILE A 7 -21.21 34.10 4.62
C ILE A 7 -21.00 33.42 6.00
N LEU A 8 -21.94 33.58 6.93
CA LEU A 8 -21.83 32.96 8.26
C LEU A 8 -22.04 31.44 8.21
N LEU A 9 -22.89 30.95 7.29
CA LEU A 9 -23.11 29.52 7.07
C LEU A 9 -21.92 28.84 6.39
N CYS A 10 -21.23 29.50 5.45
CA CYS A 10 -20.01 28.96 4.85
C CYS A 10 -18.85 28.85 5.85
N ILE A 11 -18.70 29.82 6.76
CA ILE A 11 -17.63 29.77 7.76
C ILE A 11 -17.86 28.64 8.75
N ILE A 12 -19.10 28.43 9.24
CA ILE A 12 -19.42 27.33 10.16
C ILE A 12 -19.24 25.95 9.50
N LEU A 13 -19.50 25.83 8.19
CA LEU A 13 -19.26 24.58 7.45
C LEU A 13 -17.75 24.27 7.34
N ILE A 14 -16.92 25.29 7.10
CA ILE A 14 -15.47 25.12 6.95
C ILE A 14 -14.82 24.78 8.31
N THR A 15 -15.28 25.36 9.41
CA THR A 15 -14.73 25.01 10.73
C THR A 15 -15.04 23.57 11.12
N ASN A 16 -16.22 23.04 10.78
CA ASN A 16 -16.59 21.64 11.07
C ASN A 16 -15.83 20.63 10.20
N ILE A 17 -15.46 20.99 8.96
CA ILE A 17 -14.61 20.14 8.11
C ILE A 17 -13.17 20.14 8.64
N LEU A 18 -12.67 21.28 9.14
CA LEU A 18 -11.31 21.38 9.70
C LEU A 18 -11.18 20.75 11.10
N THR A 19 -12.22 20.73 11.93
CA THR A 19 -12.19 20.00 13.22
C THR A 19 -12.39 18.50 13.06
N ALA A 20 -13.00 18.03 11.98
CA ALA A 20 -13.08 16.60 11.66
C ALA A 20 -11.72 15.99 11.26
N GLN A 21 -10.77 16.80 10.81
CA GLN A 21 -9.42 16.34 10.47
C GLN A 21 -8.41 16.39 11.63
N ASN A 22 -8.76 16.94 12.80
CA ASN A 22 -7.75 17.26 13.81
C ASN A 22 -7.91 16.59 15.18
N ASN A 23 -8.83 15.63 15.35
CA ASN A 23 -8.99 14.92 16.63
C ASN A 23 -9.35 13.43 16.54
N ASN A 24 -9.14 12.79 15.39
CA ASN A 24 -9.24 11.33 15.24
C ASN A 24 -7.86 10.70 14.97
N GLY A 25 -6.86 11.02 15.80
CA GLY A 25 -5.68 10.16 15.99
C GLY A 25 -6.07 8.89 16.76
N SER A 26 -7.10 8.19 16.28
CA SER A 26 -7.84 7.15 16.97
C SER A 26 -7.49 5.80 16.38
N LYS A 27 -6.71 4.97 17.09
CA LYS A 27 -6.56 3.50 16.98
C LYS A 27 -6.48 2.77 15.62
N GLU A 28 -7.20 3.17 14.57
CA GLU A 28 -7.15 2.63 13.21
C GLU A 28 -5.79 2.86 12.53
N ASP A 29 -5.14 4.02 12.74
CA ASP A 29 -3.79 4.30 12.22
C ASP A 29 -2.70 3.35 12.75
N SER A 30 -2.99 2.61 13.82
CA SER A 30 -2.04 1.66 14.41
C SER A 30 -1.99 0.31 13.69
N ALA A 31 -3.01 -0.01 12.89
CA ALA A 31 -3.06 -1.28 12.16
C ALA A 31 -2.28 -1.25 10.84
N PHE A 32 -2.24 -0.10 10.18
CA PHE A 32 -1.57 0.08 8.88
C PHE A 32 -0.05 0.02 9.01
N PHE A 33 0.56 -0.81 8.17
CA PHE A 33 2.01 -0.99 8.11
C PHE A 33 2.65 -0.27 6.93
N VAL A 34 1.86 0.14 5.95
CA VAL A 34 2.25 1.18 5.00
C VAL A 34 1.50 2.45 5.37
N LYS A 35 2.23 3.46 5.85
CA LYS A 35 1.68 4.75 6.27
C LYS A 35 1.88 5.79 5.18
N GLY A 36 0.97 6.76 5.09
CA GLY A 36 1.05 7.85 4.11
C GLY A 36 0.38 7.56 2.77
N ILE A 37 -0.15 6.34 2.57
CA ILE A 37 -0.98 6.01 1.40
C ILE A 37 -2.47 6.25 1.71
N SER A 38 -3.24 6.58 0.69
CA SER A 38 -4.67 6.88 0.78
C SER A 38 -5.56 5.67 0.42
N ASN A 39 -6.82 5.73 0.84
CA ASN A 39 -7.86 4.73 0.54
C ASN A 39 -7.44 3.28 0.86
N SER A 40 -6.55 3.07 1.84
CA SER A 40 -5.96 1.75 2.05
C SER A 40 -6.85 0.79 2.84
N LYS A 41 -6.71 -0.51 2.55
CA LYS A 41 -7.33 -1.61 3.29
C LYS A 41 -6.31 -2.68 3.61
N ILE A 42 -6.50 -3.33 4.76
CA ILE A 42 -5.71 -4.46 5.22
C ILE A 42 -6.50 -5.74 5.03
N TYR A 43 -5.81 -6.80 4.61
CA TYR A 43 -6.38 -8.13 4.47
C TYR A 43 -5.44 -9.14 5.12
N THR A 44 -5.98 -10.00 5.97
CA THR A 44 -5.28 -11.19 6.43
C THR A 44 -5.05 -12.16 5.27
N LYS A 45 -4.08 -13.08 5.41
CA LYS A 45 -3.93 -14.17 4.44
C LYS A 45 -5.20 -14.99 4.29
N GLU A 46 -5.93 -15.28 5.36
CA GLU A 46 -7.19 -16.04 5.28
C GLU A 46 -8.25 -15.33 4.41
N GLU A 47 -8.39 -14.01 4.56
CA GLU A 47 -9.30 -13.21 3.73
C GLU A 47 -8.83 -13.14 2.29
N ALA A 48 -7.53 -13.02 2.07
CA ALA A 48 -6.95 -13.00 0.74
C ALA A 48 -7.11 -14.36 0.05
N ASP A 49 -6.85 -15.48 0.72
CA ASP A 49 -6.94 -16.82 0.16
C ASP A 49 -8.36 -17.17 -0.29
N LYS A 50 -9.37 -16.81 0.52
CA LYS A 50 -10.80 -17.04 0.21
C LYS A 50 -11.31 -16.19 -0.96
N GLY A 51 -10.60 -15.13 -1.29
CA GLY A 51 -10.98 -14.18 -2.32
C GLY A 51 -11.57 -12.90 -1.74
N ASN A 52 -11.01 -11.77 -2.15
CA ASN A 52 -11.48 -10.45 -1.75
C ASN A 52 -11.30 -9.43 -2.88
N GLU A 53 -11.83 -8.24 -2.67
CA GLU A 53 -11.85 -7.17 -3.65
C GLU A 53 -11.45 -5.83 -3.03
N TYR A 54 -10.73 -5.03 -3.82
CA TYR A 54 -10.37 -3.65 -3.51
C TYR A 54 -10.86 -2.75 -4.64
N GLU A 55 -11.84 -1.91 -4.33
CA GLU A 55 -12.51 -1.03 -5.29
C GLU A 55 -11.60 0.14 -5.71
N LEU A 56 -11.61 0.46 -7.00
CA LEU A 56 -10.95 1.59 -7.63
C LEU A 56 -12.00 2.41 -8.40
N GLU A 57 -11.67 3.64 -8.79
CA GLU A 57 -12.58 4.47 -9.60
C GLU A 57 -12.91 3.83 -10.96
N ASN A 58 -11.94 3.13 -11.56
CA ASN A 58 -12.03 2.58 -12.91
C ASN A 58 -12.12 1.04 -12.97
N GLY A 59 -12.41 0.39 -11.84
CA GLY A 59 -12.49 -1.07 -11.74
C GLY A 59 -12.21 -1.55 -10.33
N LYS A 60 -11.65 -2.75 -10.19
CA LYS A 60 -11.26 -3.28 -8.88
C LYS A 60 -10.09 -4.25 -8.98
N ILE A 61 -9.35 -4.35 -7.89
CA ILE A 61 -8.37 -5.42 -7.69
C ILE A 61 -9.10 -6.60 -7.06
N VAL A 62 -9.12 -7.73 -7.74
CA VAL A 62 -9.65 -9.00 -7.22
C VAL A 62 -8.46 -9.91 -6.94
N PHE A 63 -8.41 -10.51 -5.77
CA PHE A 63 -7.30 -11.37 -5.38
C PHE A 63 -7.79 -12.58 -4.61
N TYR A 64 -7.18 -13.72 -4.85
CA TYR A 64 -7.50 -15.03 -4.27
C TYR A 64 -6.30 -15.96 -4.37
N PHE A 65 -6.31 -17.04 -3.60
CA PHE A 65 -5.26 -18.06 -3.68
C PHE A 65 -5.24 -18.73 -5.06
N ASP A 66 -4.07 -18.77 -5.69
CA ASP A 66 -3.83 -19.40 -6.99
C ASP A 66 -2.49 -20.17 -6.97
N GLN A 67 -2.61 -21.50 -6.86
CA GLN A 67 -1.52 -22.49 -6.80
C GLN A 67 -0.52 -22.37 -5.64
N LEU A 68 0.26 -21.29 -5.57
CA LEU A 68 1.39 -21.14 -4.63
C LEU A 68 1.30 -19.89 -3.74
N GLY A 69 0.27 -19.06 -3.93
CA GLY A 69 0.06 -17.86 -3.15
C GLY A 69 -1.11 -17.03 -3.67
N VAL A 70 -1.31 -15.85 -3.10
CA VAL A 70 -2.36 -14.94 -3.53
C VAL A 70 -1.98 -14.28 -4.86
N ALA A 71 -2.83 -14.46 -5.88
CA ALA A 71 -2.69 -13.79 -7.17
C ALA A 71 -3.62 -12.57 -7.24
N PHE A 72 -3.12 -11.47 -7.81
CA PHE A 72 -3.85 -10.21 -7.93
C PHE A 72 -4.26 -9.95 -9.37
N TYR A 73 -5.50 -9.51 -9.57
CA TYR A 73 -6.06 -9.26 -10.90
C TYR A 73 -6.75 -7.90 -10.92
N PHE A 74 -6.50 -7.09 -11.94
CA PHE A 74 -7.32 -5.92 -12.22
C PHE A 74 -8.54 -6.34 -13.05
N LYS A 75 -9.73 -6.09 -12.52
CA LYS A 75 -11.01 -6.40 -13.16
C LYS A 75 -11.76 -5.11 -13.48
N THR A 76 -12.12 -4.96 -14.75
CA THR A 76 -13.09 -3.95 -15.22
C THR A 76 -14.40 -4.64 -15.55
N GLU A 77 -15.37 -3.89 -16.09
CA GLU A 77 -16.61 -4.48 -16.63
C GLU A 77 -16.35 -5.48 -17.77
N THR A 78 -15.26 -5.28 -18.53
CA THR A 78 -15.03 -6.01 -19.80
C THR A 78 -13.75 -6.83 -19.82
N SER A 79 -12.86 -6.67 -18.84
CA SER A 79 -11.56 -7.34 -18.81
C SER A 79 -11.17 -7.79 -17.41
N LYS A 80 -10.31 -8.81 -17.37
CA LYS A 80 -9.59 -9.24 -16.17
C LYS A 80 -8.13 -9.48 -16.56
N THR A 81 -7.22 -8.72 -15.98
CA THR A 81 -5.79 -8.76 -16.30
C THR A 81 -5.00 -9.10 -15.04
N LEU A 82 -4.05 -10.04 -15.15
CA LEU A 82 -3.14 -10.38 -14.06
C LEU A 82 -2.26 -9.17 -13.72
N ILE A 83 -2.10 -8.89 -12.43
CA ILE A 83 -1.09 -7.98 -11.89
C ILE A 83 0.04 -8.84 -11.36
N LEU A 84 1.20 -8.76 -12.01
CA LEU A 84 2.37 -9.52 -11.60
C LEU A 84 2.97 -8.88 -10.34
N THR A 85 2.58 -9.43 -9.19
CA THR A 85 3.24 -9.18 -7.90
C THR A 85 4.25 -10.28 -7.62
N GLU A 86 5.46 -9.90 -7.23
CA GLU A 86 6.52 -10.84 -6.86
C GLU A 86 7.02 -10.51 -5.45
N PHE A 87 6.44 -11.17 -4.45
CA PHE A 87 6.82 -10.98 -3.05
C PHE A 87 7.86 -12.00 -2.62
N THR A 88 8.93 -11.50 -2.01
CA THR A 88 9.98 -12.31 -1.38
C THR A 88 9.88 -12.31 0.15
N VAL A 89 9.22 -11.30 0.73
CA VAL A 89 8.83 -11.25 2.15
C VAL A 89 7.63 -12.15 2.40
N GLY A 90 7.60 -12.82 3.56
CA GLY A 90 6.49 -13.71 3.94
C GLY A 90 6.51 -15.05 3.22
N LYS A 91 7.63 -15.43 2.61
CA LYS A 91 7.77 -16.72 1.92
C LYS A 91 8.55 -17.71 2.78
N GLU A 92 8.08 -18.95 2.78
CA GLU A 92 8.81 -20.14 3.24
C GLU A 92 9.21 -20.97 2.03
N SER A 93 10.26 -21.79 2.17
CA SER A 93 10.72 -22.67 1.11
C SER A 93 11.37 -23.93 1.67
N ASP A 94 11.18 -25.05 0.99
CA ASP A 94 11.90 -26.30 1.22
C ASP A 94 13.18 -26.43 0.36
N GLY A 95 13.51 -25.40 -0.42
CA GLY A 95 14.64 -25.37 -1.35
C GLY A 95 14.26 -25.59 -2.82
N GLU A 96 13.06 -26.13 -3.10
CA GLU A 96 12.56 -26.36 -4.46
C GLU A 96 11.32 -25.51 -4.76
N ILE A 97 10.41 -25.43 -3.79
CA ILE A 97 9.16 -24.68 -3.88
C ILE A 97 9.15 -23.62 -2.80
N SER A 98 8.48 -22.51 -3.08
CA SER A 98 8.23 -21.47 -2.09
C SER A 98 6.74 -21.16 -2.01
N TRP A 99 6.23 -21.05 -0.78
CA TRP A 99 4.83 -20.75 -0.47
C TRP A 99 4.74 -19.62 0.56
N GLU A 100 3.53 -19.10 0.73
CA GLU A 100 3.25 -18.01 1.68
C GLU A 100 3.11 -18.54 3.11
N LYS A 101 3.78 -17.89 4.05
CA LYS A 101 3.58 -18.11 5.48
C LYS A 101 2.15 -17.77 5.89
N ASP A 102 1.67 -18.43 6.94
CA ASP A 102 0.30 -18.23 7.44
C ASP A 102 0.04 -16.86 8.08
N ASN A 103 1.09 -16.20 8.57
CA ASN A 103 1.04 -14.93 9.30
C ASN A 103 1.18 -13.68 8.39
N ILE A 104 1.14 -13.83 7.07
CA ILE A 104 1.21 -12.68 6.15
C ILE A 104 -0.04 -11.82 6.28
N ILE A 105 0.19 -10.51 6.22
CA ILE A 105 -0.85 -9.50 6.11
C ILE A 105 -0.60 -8.68 4.84
N TYR A 106 -1.66 -8.46 4.08
CA TYR A 106 -1.68 -7.64 2.88
C TYR A 106 -2.20 -6.24 3.22
N GLN A 107 -1.66 -5.23 2.54
CA GLN A 107 -2.25 -3.89 2.51
C GLN A 107 -2.27 -3.38 1.08
N ILE A 108 -3.45 -2.96 0.63
CA ILE A 108 -3.65 -2.39 -0.70
C ILE A 108 -4.09 -0.94 -0.52
N GLY A 109 -3.50 -0.02 -1.26
CA GLY A 109 -3.88 1.39 -1.22
C GLY A 109 -3.37 2.17 -2.42
N LEU A 110 -3.57 3.48 -2.39
CA LEU A 110 -3.28 4.40 -3.50
C LEU A 110 -2.41 5.56 -3.03
N HIS A 111 -1.45 5.98 -3.84
CA HIS A 111 -0.62 7.15 -3.55
C HIS A 111 -0.17 7.84 -4.83
N ASP A 112 -0.13 9.16 -4.84
CA ASP A 112 0.39 9.97 -5.95
C ASP A 112 1.85 10.31 -5.67
N PHE A 113 2.77 9.57 -6.29
CA PHE A 113 4.21 9.70 -6.03
C PHE A 113 4.86 10.85 -6.80
N ASN A 114 4.23 11.37 -7.85
CA ASN A 114 4.81 12.39 -8.72
C ASN A 114 4.00 13.70 -8.77
N ASP A 115 2.96 13.83 -7.95
CA ASP A 115 2.10 15.00 -7.80
C ASP A 115 1.40 15.37 -9.12
N ASP A 116 1.01 14.35 -9.92
CA ASP A 116 0.30 14.53 -11.19
C ASP A 116 -1.21 14.26 -11.10
N ASN A 117 -1.72 13.98 -9.90
CA ASN A 117 -3.08 13.52 -9.56
C ASN A 117 -3.47 12.16 -10.17
N LEU A 118 -2.51 11.37 -10.65
CA LEU A 118 -2.70 9.98 -11.05
C LEU A 118 -2.13 9.08 -9.96
N TYR A 119 -3.02 8.44 -9.20
CA TYR A 119 -2.61 7.60 -8.11
C TYR A 119 -2.02 6.27 -8.59
N GLU A 120 -0.81 5.96 -8.12
CA GLU A 120 -0.23 4.63 -8.18
C GLU A 120 -0.87 3.67 -7.20
N LEU A 121 -1.00 2.41 -7.63
CA LEU A 121 -1.44 1.30 -6.80
C LEU A 121 -0.27 0.77 -5.99
N VAL A 122 -0.47 0.65 -4.68
CA VAL A 122 0.47 0.00 -3.76
C VAL A 122 -0.16 -1.30 -3.30
N ILE A 123 0.50 -2.43 -3.59
CA ILE A 123 0.18 -3.74 -3.01
C ILE A 123 1.37 -4.14 -2.15
N ALA A 124 1.13 -4.27 -0.85
CA ALA A 124 2.16 -4.52 0.13
C ALA A 124 1.87 -5.77 0.94
N VAL A 125 2.94 -6.43 1.38
CA VAL A 125 2.90 -7.54 2.34
C VAL A 125 3.75 -7.19 3.55
N LYS A 126 3.29 -7.60 4.73
CA LYS A 126 4.15 -7.75 5.89
C LYS A 126 4.13 -9.18 6.40
N ASP A 127 5.29 -9.61 6.86
CA ASP A 127 5.48 -10.84 7.61
C ASP A 127 5.87 -10.46 9.03
N LYS A 128 5.09 -10.92 10.01
CA LYS A 128 5.36 -10.71 11.42
C LYS A 128 5.83 -12.00 12.06
N ASP A 129 7.13 -12.25 11.95
CA ASP A 129 7.79 -13.35 12.63
C ASP A 129 8.16 -12.95 14.07
N GLU A 130 8.33 -13.93 14.96
CA GLU A 130 8.73 -13.73 16.36
C GLU A 130 10.10 -13.07 16.47
N TYR A 131 11.01 -13.40 15.54
CA TYR A 131 12.40 -12.94 15.56
C TYR A 131 12.69 -11.81 14.58
N PHE A 132 12.26 -11.97 13.33
CA PHE A 132 12.60 -11.06 12.24
C PHE A 132 11.41 -10.84 11.32
N SER A 133 10.85 -9.65 11.40
CA SER A 133 9.74 -9.24 10.54
C SER A 133 10.25 -8.66 9.22
N GLY A 134 9.35 -8.55 8.25
CA GLY A 134 9.65 -7.95 6.96
C GLY A 134 8.46 -7.21 6.38
N VAL A 135 8.75 -6.29 5.46
CA VAL A 135 7.74 -5.60 4.65
C VAL A 135 8.24 -5.45 3.22
N GLU A 136 7.35 -5.64 2.25
CA GLU A 136 7.63 -5.48 0.83
C GLU A 136 6.44 -4.82 0.14
N LEU A 137 6.72 -3.84 -0.72
CA LEU A 137 5.74 -3.10 -1.50
C LEU A 137 6.04 -3.31 -2.97
N ASN A 138 5.02 -3.64 -3.76
CA ASN A 138 5.04 -3.52 -5.21
C ASN A 138 4.17 -2.32 -5.59
N ILE A 139 4.71 -1.42 -6.39
CA ILE A 139 4.11 -0.13 -6.74
C ILE A 139 3.86 -0.11 -8.24
N PHE A 140 2.64 0.23 -8.64
CA PHE A 140 2.20 0.11 -10.00
C PHE A 140 1.62 1.42 -10.53
N LYS A 141 1.94 1.72 -11.79
CA LYS A 141 1.31 2.78 -12.56
C LYS A 141 0.28 2.20 -13.51
N TYR A 142 -0.88 2.84 -13.59
CA TYR A 142 -1.90 2.43 -14.55
C TYR A 142 -1.54 2.93 -15.96
N ILE A 143 -1.62 2.05 -16.95
CA ILE A 143 -1.44 2.37 -18.37
C ILE A 143 -2.81 2.31 -19.06
N PRO A 144 -3.49 3.44 -19.30
CA PRO A 144 -4.87 3.45 -19.77
C PRO A 144 -5.07 2.79 -21.14
N PHE A 145 -4.10 2.96 -22.05
CA PHE A 145 -4.19 2.40 -23.40
C PHE A 145 -4.17 0.87 -23.39
N ASP A 146 -3.32 0.30 -22.55
CA ASP A 146 -3.17 -1.15 -22.39
C ASP A 146 -4.14 -1.74 -21.34
N LYS A 147 -4.87 -0.88 -20.61
CA LYS A 147 -5.78 -1.24 -19.50
C LYS A 147 -5.13 -2.19 -18.49
N LYS A 148 -3.86 -1.94 -18.15
CA LYS A 148 -3.07 -2.78 -17.25
C LYS A 148 -2.30 -1.93 -16.23
N TRP A 149 -1.90 -2.56 -15.15
CA TRP A 149 -1.01 -1.98 -14.15
C TRP A 149 0.42 -2.45 -14.42
N GLU A 150 1.36 -1.52 -14.58
CA GLU A 150 2.77 -1.80 -14.78
C GLU A 150 3.55 -1.49 -13.51
N ILE A 151 4.43 -2.40 -13.11
CA ILE A 151 5.27 -2.19 -11.93
C ILE A 151 6.30 -1.09 -12.20
N ILE A 152 6.37 -0.10 -11.31
CA ILE A 152 7.36 0.99 -11.36
C ILE A 152 8.39 0.90 -10.23
N GLY A 153 8.14 0.06 -9.23
CA GLY A 153 9.09 -0.16 -8.15
C GLY A 153 8.71 -1.31 -7.25
N THR A 154 9.74 -1.95 -6.71
CA THR A 154 9.64 -2.87 -5.57
C THR A 154 10.55 -2.34 -4.48
N THR A 155 10.00 -2.09 -3.30
CA THR A 155 10.76 -1.66 -2.12
C THR A 155 10.54 -2.66 -1.02
N LYS A 156 11.62 -3.13 -0.38
CA LYS A 156 11.50 -4.16 0.64
C LYS A 156 12.55 -4.06 1.70
N ARG A 157 12.21 -4.58 2.87
CA ARG A 157 13.18 -4.83 3.92
C ARG A 157 12.80 -6.10 4.69
N LYS A 158 13.82 -6.92 4.91
CA LYS A 158 13.79 -8.09 5.78
C LYS A 158 14.60 -7.80 7.05
N ASP A 159 14.50 -8.70 8.03
CA ASP A 159 15.30 -8.65 9.25
C ASP A 159 15.05 -7.38 10.09
N ILE A 160 13.80 -6.93 10.11
CA ILE A 160 13.33 -5.83 10.97
C ILE A 160 13.06 -6.40 12.36
N SER A 161 13.66 -5.80 13.40
CA SER A 161 13.39 -6.17 14.78
C SER A 161 12.10 -5.49 15.27
N GLY A 162 11.04 -6.22 15.57
CA GLY A 162 9.76 -5.61 15.96
C GLY A 162 8.85 -5.26 14.76
N GLU A 163 7.91 -4.32 14.94
CA GLU A 163 6.85 -4.10 13.95
C GLU A 163 7.39 -3.47 12.65
N PRO A 164 7.22 -4.11 11.48
CA PRO A 164 7.71 -3.58 10.21
C PRO A 164 6.78 -2.49 9.71
N ILE A 165 7.31 -1.28 9.50
CA ILE A 165 6.54 -0.13 9.02
C ILE A 165 7.27 0.52 7.84
N ALA A 166 6.54 0.74 6.75
CA ALA A 166 6.93 1.58 5.62
C ALA A 166 6.23 2.94 5.74
N LEU A 167 7.00 4.02 5.63
CA LEU A 167 6.52 5.39 5.60
C LEU A 167 6.62 5.91 4.16
N VAL A 168 5.49 6.29 3.60
CA VAL A 168 5.38 6.93 2.29
C VAL A 168 5.19 8.43 2.49
N ASP A 169 6.06 9.23 1.87
CA ASP A 169 5.95 10.69 1.87
C ASP A 169 6.34 11.21 0.49
N LYS A 170 5.37 11.79 -0.23
CA LYS A 170 5.54 12.27 -1.61
C LYS A 170 6.14 11.19 -2.53
N ASP A 171 7.32 11.43 -3.06
CA ASP A 171 8.09 10.58 -3.97
C ASP A 171 8.97 9.55 -3.24
N ARG A 172 8.91 9.49 -1.91
CA ARG A 172 9.83 8.70 -1.07
C ARG A 172 9.12 7.61 -0.30
N ILE A 173 9.87 6.53 -0.09
CA ILE A 173 9.49 5.42 0.77
C ILE A 173 10.65 5.15 1.72
N LYS A 174 10.37 5.16 3.02
CA LYS A 174 11.32 4.85 4.07
C LYS A 174 10.85 3.64 4.87
N ILE A 175 11.69 2.62 5.02
CA ILE A 175 11.41 1.46 5.86
C ILE A 175 12.43 1.44 7.01
N GLU A 176 11.94 1.54 8.24
CA GLU A 176 12.79 1.55 9.43
C GLU A 176 13.10 0.13 9.90
N ARG A 177 14.32 -0.08 10.44
CA ARG A 177 14.74 -1.37 11.02
C ARG A 177 14.48 -1.46 12.52
N ASN A 178 13.75 -0.49 13.09
CA ASN A 178 13.45 -0.33 14.52
C ASN A 178 14.69 -0.25 15.44
N PHE A 179 15.89 -0.20 14.88
CA PHE A 179 17.10 0.27 15.55
C PHE A 179 17.30 1.74 15.22
N ARG A 180 17.50 2.58 16.26
CA ARG A 180 17.57 4.04 16.12
C ARG A 180 18.60 4.44 15.06
N GLY A 181 18.11 4.96 13.93
CA GLY A 181 18.93 5.47 12.83
C GLY A 181 19.18 4.49 11.67
N PHE A 182 18.72 3.24 11.75
CA PHE A 182 18.90 2.25 10.69
C PHE A 182 17.65 2.14 9.81
N TYR A 183 17.80 2.38 8.51
CA TYR A 183 16.69 2.36 7.57
C TYR A 183 17.13 2.06 6.14
N SER A 184 16.14 1.84 5.28
CA SER A 184 16.32 1.89 3.83
C SER A 184 15.36 2.92 3.26
N GLU A 185 15.81 3.68 2.27
CA GLU A 185 15.03 4.73 1.63
C GLU A 185 15.13 4.63 0.11
N TRP A 186 13.98 4.79 -0.53
CA TRP A 186 13.82 4.82 -1.97
C TRP A 186 13.18 6.14 -2.39
N ILE A 187 13.53 6.60 -3.59
CA ILE A 187 12.92 7.76 -4.24
C ILE A 187 12.46 7.41 -5.65
N LEU A 188 11.31 7.93 -6.07
CA LEU A 188 10.87 7.87 -7.45
C LEU A 188 11.71 8.83 -8.30
N SER A 189 12.45 8.31 -9.27
CA SER A 189 13.29 9.08 -10.19
C SER A 189 13.27 8.44 -11.58
N ASP A 190 12.98 9.24 -12.61
CA ASP A 190 12.85 8.79 -14.00
C ASP A 190 11.79 7.67 -14.17
N GLY A 191 10.68 7.80 -13.43
CA GLY A 191 9.56 6.86 -13.49
C GLY A 191 9.81 5.51 -12.80
N LYS A 192 10.91 5.37 -12.05
CA LYS A 192 11.22 4.16 -11.26
C LYS A 192 11.74 4.47 -9.87
N PHE A 193 11.47 3.59 -8.91
CA PHE A 193 12.06 3.71 -7.58
C PHE A 193 13.54 3.31 -7.59
N LYS A 194 14.38 4.15 -6.99
CA LYS A 194 15.82 3.91 -6.81
C LYS A 194 16.15 3.97 -5.33
N ILE A 195 17.00 3.04 -4.87
CA ILE A 195 17.55 3.08 -3.51
C ILE A 195 18.45 4.30 -3.40
N ILE A 196 18.25 5.11 -2.36
CA ILE A 196 19.12 6.25 -2.03
C ILE A 196 19.83 6.08 -0.69
N HIS A 197 19.36 5.15 0.14
CA HIS A 197 19.99 4.78 1.40
C HIS A 197 19.66 3.34 1.75
N GLU A 198 20.65 2.57 2.21
CA GLU A 198 20.46 1.19 2.66
C GLU A 198 21.50 0.83 3.73
N ASP A 199 21.05 0.62 4.97
CA ASP A 199 21.86 0.07 6.07
C ASP A 199 21.79 -1.45 6.23
#